data_AF-A0A6P0I059-F1
#
_entry.id   AF-A0A6P0I059-F1
#
_cell.length_a   1.000
_cell.length_b   1.000
_cell.length_c   1.000
_cell.angle_alpha   90.00
_cell.angle_beta   90.00
_cell.angle_gamma   90.00
#
_symmetry.space_group_name_H-M   'P 1'
#
loop_
_entity.id
_entity.type
_entity.pdbx_description
1 polymer ?
#
loop_
_entity_poly.entity_id
_entity_poly.type
_entity_poly.pdbx_seq_one_letter_code
_entity_poly.pdbx_strand_id
1 'polypeptide(L)' 'MSFVDRREYKCELYGSELIIVDRWFPSSKTCSRCGTIKESLFLSERVIKLRTLQF' A
#
# COMPACT_ATOMS: atom_id res chain seq x y z
N MET A 1 2.89 -12.63 -21.39
CA MET A 1 3.80 -11.89 -20.50
C MET A 1 2.97 -10.93 -19.67
N SER A 2 2.75 -11.28 -18.41
CA SER A 2 1.89 -10.59 -17.47
C SER A 2 2.63 -9.45 -16.75
N PHE A 3 1.90 -8.58 -16.05
CA PHE A 3 2.48 -7.52 -15.21
C PHE A 3 3.34 -8.08 -14.07
N VAL A 4 2.96 -9.24 -13.53
CA VAL A 4 3.67 -9.91 -12.42
C VAL A 4 5.01 -10.45 -12.89
N ASP A 5 5.05 -11.14 -14.04
CA ASP A 5 6.27 -11.71 -14.63
C ASP A 5 7.37 -10.63 -14.80
N ARG A 6 6.97 -9.42 -15.21
CA ARG A 6 7.90 -8.30 -15.39
C ARG A 6 8.47 -7.80 -14.06
N ARG A 7 7.70 -7.89 -12.96
CA ARG A 7 8.17 -7.51 -11.62
C ARG A 7 9.10 -8.56 -11.03
N GLU A 8 8.77 -9.84 -11.19
CA GLU A 8 9.58 -10.97 -10.73
C GLU A 8 10.98 -10.94 -11.33
N TYR A 9 11.09 -10.86 -12.65
CA TYR A 9 12.38 -10.76 -13.34
C TYR A 9 13.25 -9.60 -12.81
N LYS A 10 12.65 -8.44 -12.55
CA LYS A 10 13.37 -7.30 -11.99
C LYS A 10 13.78 -7.53 -10.53
N CYS A 11 12.89 -8.12 -9.74
CA CYS A 11 13.16 -8.47 -8.35
C CYS A 11 14.34 -9.46 -8.25
N GLU A 12 14.38 -10.48 -9.09
CA GLU A 12 15.50 -11.43 -9.20
C GLU A 12 16.82 -10.73 -9.57
N LEU A 13 16.78 -9.80 -10.52
CA LEU A 13 17.96 -9.02 -10.94
C LEU A 13 18.57 -8.18 -9.81
N TYR A 14 17.74 -7.59 -8.94
CA TYR A 14 18.19 -6.70 -7.87
C TYR A 14 18.23 -7.38 -6.50
N GLY A 15 17.94 -8.68 -6.42
CA GLY A 15 17.85 -9.42 -5.15
C GLY A 15 16.75 -8.89 -4.21
N SER A 16 15.69 -8.30 -4.77
CA SER A 16 14.55 -7.76 -4.01
C SER A 16 13.42 -8.77 -3.91
N GLU A 17 12.71 -8.80 -2.79
CA GLU A 17 11.56 -9.69 -2.61
C GLU A 17 10.29 -9.11 -3.24
N LEU A 18 9.49 -9.95 -3.92
CA LEU A 18 8.18 -9.57 -4.46
C LEU A 18 7.07 -10.19 -3.61
N ILE A 19 6.30 -9.37 -2.90
CA ILE A 19 5.15 -9.79 -2.12
C ILE A 19 3.87 -9.43 -2.88
N ILE A 20 3.07 -10.43 -3.24
CA ILE A 20 1.78 -10.25 -3.92
C ILE A 20 0.69 -10.14 -2.84
N VAL A 21 -0.02 -9.02 -2.82
CA VAL A 21 -1.16 -8.76 -1.93
C VAL A 21 -2.48 -8.92 -2.67
N ASP A 22 -3.57 -9.17 -1.92
CA ASP A 22 -4.91 -9.31 -2.46
C ASP A 22 -5.37 -8.05 -3.23
N ARG A 23 -6.27 -8.23 -4.21
CA ARG A 23 -6.81 -7.15 -5.04
C ARG A 23 -7.51 -6.07 -4.21
N TRP A 24 -8.17 -6.44 -3.12
CA TRP A 24 -8.94 -5.52 -2.27
C TRP A 24 -8.15 -5.04 -1.06
N PHE A 25 -6.82 -5.22 -1.07
CA PHE A 25 -5.96 -4.71 -0.02
C PHE A 25 -6.11 -3.19 0.13
N PRO A 26 -6.55 -2.68 1.31
CA PRO A 26 -6.92 -1.28 1.50
C PRO A 26 -5.71 -0.35 1.66
N SER A 27 -4.69 -0.47 0.81
CA SER A 27 -3.42 0.27 0.93
C SER A 27 -3.60 1.79 1.00
N SER A 28 -4.54 2.33 0.23
CA SER A 28 -4.86 3.77 0.21
C SER A 28 -5.70 4.24 1.39
N LYS A 29 -6.29 3.32 2.17
CA LYS A 29 -7.10 3.60 3.35
C LYS A 29 -6.38 3.30 4.66
N THR A 30 -5.27 2.57 4.59
CA THR A 30 -4.45 2.18 5.75
C THR A 30 -3.49 3.29 6.12
N CYS A 31 -3.55 3.70 7.39
CA CYS A 31 -2.59 4.62 7.98
C CYS A 31 -1.21 3.95 8.11
N SER A 32 -0.17 4.51 7.48
CA SER A 32 1.21 3.96 7.54
C SER A 32 1.84 4.02 8.94
N ARG A 33 1.32 4.85 9.86
CA ARG A 33 1.85 5.00 11.23
C ARG A 33 1.15 4.11 12.25
N CYS A 34 -0.17 3.90 12.14
CA CYS A 34 -0.94 3.18 13.15
C CYS A 34 -1.73 1.97 12.60
N GLY A 35 -1.68 1.70 11.30
CA GLY A 35 -2.37 0.56 10.68
C GLY A 35 -3.90 0.67 10.64
N THR A 36 -4.49 1.76 11.14
CA THR A 36 -5.93 1.96 11.12
C THR A 36 -6.44 2.12 9.70
N ILE A 37 -7.46 1.34 9.34
CA ILE A 37 -8.14 1.42 8.04
C ILE A 37 -9.29 2.41 8.18
N LYS A 38 -9.29 3.47 7.35
CA LYS A 38 -10.43 4.39 7.26
C LYS A 38 -11.50 3.79 6.36
N GLU A 39 -12.74 3.73 6.86
CA GLU A 39 -13.87 3.20 6.10
C GLU A 39 -14.22 4.11 4.90
N SER A 40 -14.30 5.42 5.15
CA SER A 40 -14.56 6.46 4.14
C SER A 40 -13.33 7.35 3.92
N LEU A 41 -12.90 7.45 2.66
CA LEU A 41 -11.96 8.46 2.18
C LEU A 41 -12.59 9.10 0.93
N PHE A 42 -12.76 10.41 0.94
CA PHE A 42 -13.26 11.12 -0.24
C PHE A 42 -12.13 11.28 -1.27
N LEU A 43 -12.45 11.24 -2.57
CA LEU A 43 -11.46 11.39 -3.64
C LEU A 43 -10.76 12.77 -3.62
N SER A 44 -11.41 13.78 -3.03
CA SER A 44 -10.86 15.11 -2.79
C SER A 44 -9.81 15.14 -1.67
N GLU A 45 -9.86 14.17 -0.74
CA GLU A 45 -8.92 14.06 0.37
C GLU A 45 -7.65 13.33 -0.09
N ARG A 46 -6.67 14.12 -0.57
CA ARG A 46 -5.40 13.57 -1.05
C ARG A 46 -4.41 13.17 0.06
N VAL A 47 -4.70 13.53 1.32
CA VAL A 47 -3.81 13.30 2.46
C VAL A 47 -4.56 12.60 3.59
N ILE A 48 -4.12 11.40 3.94
CA ILE A 48 -4.62 10.67 5.10
C ILE A 48 -4.02 11.33 6.35
N LYS A 49 -4.84 12.08 7.10
CA LYS A 49 -4.44 12.53 8.43
C LYS A 49 -4.21 11.31 9.32
N LEU A 50 -2.95 11.08 9.68
CA LEU A 50 -2.55 10.14 10.71
C LEU A 50 -3.08 10.70 12.02
N ARG A 51 -3.87 9.93 12.78
CA ARG A 51 -4.20 10.30 14.15
C ARG A 51 -2.94 10.05 14.98
N THR A 52 -1.96 10.94 14.86
CA THR A 52 -0.92 11.05 15.87
C THR A 52 -1.63 11.35 17.17
N LEU A 53 -1.57 10.41 18.11
CA LEU A 53 -1.78 10.72 19.52
C LEU A 53 -0.86 11.90 19.81
N GLN A 54 -1.51 13.02 20.12
CA GLN A 54 -0.91 14.23 20.59
C GLN A 54 -0.18 13.85 21.89
N PHE A 55 1.15 13.85 21.83
CA PHE A 55 1.99 14.07 23.00
C PHE A 55 2.51 15.50 22.87
#